data_AF-A0A2N1BUZ0-F1
#
_entry.id   AF-A0A2N1BUZ0-F1
#
_cell.length_a   1.000
_cell.length_b   1.000
_cell.length_c   1.000
_cell.angle_alpha   90.00
_cell.angle_beta   90.00
_cell.angle_gamma   90.00
#
_symmetry.space_group_name_H-M   'P 1'
#
loop_
_entity.id
_entity.type
_entity.pdbx_description
1 polymer ?
#
loop_
_entity_poly.entity_id
_entity_poly.type
_entity_poly.pdbx_seq_one_letter_code
_entity_poly.pdbx_strand_id
1 'polypeptide(L)'
;MKILVTGGAGYIGSHTVLSLLENNYDVVVYDNLVNSSIESIDRVEKLAGKKVEFVEGDICDKDKLSQVFKQYKIDAVIHFAALKAVGESTQIPLSYYQNNVHGTVCLLEVMQKNEVNDFIFSSSATVYGEENDIPYVETMKLGTPSSPYGASKVMVERILADLAQSDDNFRGVSLRYFNPIGAHESGTIGEDPKGIPNNLLPYVAQVAVGKREKLSVFGDDYETKDGSCERDYLHVMDLAQGHVAALDWLNRHSDFSGVEAFNLGTGNGVSVFAILKAFELATNKGIKFEVSPRRAGDLPAFWANANKANKELNWQADRNLEQMMEDTWRWQSKNPNGYLV
;
A
#
# COMPACT_ATOMS: atom_id res chain seq x y z
N MET A 1 15.98 -1.65 -16.42
CA MET A 1 16.01 -2.53 -15.23
C MET A 1 14.73 -3.35 -15.22
N LYS A 2 14.82 -4.61 -14.79
CA LYS A 2 13.68 -5.50 -14.62
C LYS A 2 13.33 -5.64 -13.15
N ILE A 3 12.10 -5.26 -12.82
CA ILE A 3 11.61 -5.12 -11.44
C ILE A 3 10.65 -6.27 -11.15
N LEU A 4 10.92 -7.04 -10.10
CA LEU A 4 9.96 -7.99 -9.56
C LEU A 4 9.00 -7.26 -8.63
N VAL A 5 7.71 -7.27 -8.95
CA VAL A 5 6.66 -6.66 -8.13
C VAL A 5 5.81 -7.76 -7.52
N THR A 6 6.11 -8.13 -6.28
CA THR A 6 5.28 -9.10 -5.56
C THR A 6 4.00 -8.41 -5.07
N GLY A 7 2.84 -9.08 -5.14
CA GLY A 7 1.55 -8.45 -4.85
C GLY A 7 1.11 -7.43 -5.92
N GLY A 8 1.71 -7.51 -7.11
CA GLY A 8 1.53 -6.54 -8.19
C GLY A 8 0.14 -6.53 -8.82
N ALA A 9 -0.69 -7.56 -8.61
CA ALA A 9 -2.08 -7.54 -9.07
C ALA A 9 -3.02 -6.85 -8.06
N GLY A 10 -2.53 -6.56 -6.84
CA GLY A 10 -3.26 -5.84 -5.81
C GLY A 10 -3.52 -4.37 -6.14
N TYR A 11 -4.20 -3.68 -5.22
CA TYR A 11 -4.60 -2.29 -5.39
C TYR A 11 -3.40 -1.36 -5.65
N ILE A 12 -2.50 -1.20 -4.69
CA ILE A 12 -1.32 -0.31 -4.85
C ILE A 12 -0.37 -0.89 -5.92
N GLY A 13 -0.18 -2.22 -5.89
CA GLY A 13 0.70 -2.93 -6.81
C GLY A 13 0.38 -2.64 -8.28
N SER A 14 -0.89 -2.75 -8.70
CA SER A 14 -1.29 -2.54 -10.10
C SER A 14 -1.04 -1.10 -10.58
N HIS A 15 -1.26 -0.10 -9.72
CA HIS A 15 -0.97 1.30 -10.04
C HIS A 15 0.54 1.53 -10.12
N THR A 16 1.34 0.92 -9.24
CA THR A 16 2.80 0.96 -9.32
C THR A 16 3.35 0.25 -10.56
N VAL A 17 2.80 -0.91 -10.94
CA VAL A 17 3.18 -1.61 -12.18
C VAL A 17 2.94 -0.71 -13.39
N LEU A 18 1.78 -0.05 -13.47
CA LEU A 18 1.50 0.92 -14.52
C LEU A 18 2.54 2.05 -14.55
N SER A 19 2.79 2.70 -13.40
CA SER A 19 3.78 3.79 -13.32
C SER A 19 5.20 3.33 -13.67
N LEU A 20 5.60 2.11 -13.32
CA LEU A 20 6.89 1.54 -13.72
C LEU A 20 6.99 1.38 -15.24
N LEU A 21 5.95 0.82 -15.87
CA LEU A 21 5.92 0.63 -17.33
C LEU A 21 5.96 1.96 -18.08
N GLU A 22 5.23 2.97 -17.60
CA GLU A 22 5.24 4.33 -18.16
C GLU A 22 6.62 4.98 -18.05
N ASN A 23 7.39 4.64 -17.01
CA ASN A 23 8.78 5.07 -16.81
C ASN A 23 9.82 4.11 -17.43
N ASN A 24 9.39 3.25 -18.35
CA ASN A 24 10.26 2.35 -19.13
C ASN A 24 11.04 1.31 -18.31
N TYR A 25 10.52 0.93 -17.14
CA TYR A 25 10.95 -0.26 -16.44
C TYR A 25 10.29 -1.52 -17.03
N ASP A 26 11.03 -2.62 -17.07
CA ASP A 26 10.46 -3.94 -17.34
C ASP A 26 9.91 -4.50 -16.03
N VAL A 27 8.74 -5.14 -16.06
CA VAL A 27 8.09 -5.62 -14.84
C VAL A 27 7.76 -7.11 -14.92
N VAL A 28 8.03 -7.82 -13.83
CA VAL A 28 7.51 -9.17 -13.57
C VAL A 28 6.62 -9.09 -12.34
N VAL A 29 5.34 -9.40 -12.48
CA VAL A 29 4.38 -9.47 -11.37
C VAL A 29 4.38 -10.88 -10.79
N TYR A 30 4.45 -10.97 -9.46
CA TYR A 30 4.33 -12.23 -8.71
C TYR A 30 3.21 -12.11 -7.67
N ASP A 31 2.11 -12.84 -7.84
CA ASP A 31 0.91 -12.68 -7.00
C ASP A 31 0.17 -14.02 -6.83
N ASN A 32 -0.34 -14.33 -5.65
CA ASN A 32 -1.13 -15.55 -5.41
C ASN A 32 -2.65 -15.33 -5.61
N LEU A 33 -3.05 -14.11 -5.99
CA LEU A 33 -4.43 -13.71 -6.25
C LEU A 33 -5.36 -13.82 -5.03
N VAL A 34 -4.83 -13.94 -3.81
CA VAL A 34 -5.66 -14.13 -2.60
C VAL A 34 -6.61 -12.95 -2.36
N ASN A 35 -6.21 -11.73 -2.74
CA ASN A 35 -7.01 -10.50 -2.60
C ASN A 35 -6.90 -9.57 -3.82
N SER A 36 -6.77 -10.16 -5.01
CA SER A 36 -6.64 -9.46 -6.28
C SER A 36 -7.26 -10.27 -7.42
N SER A 37 -7.27 -9.70 -8.62
CA SER A 37 -7.76 -10.32 -9.85
C SER A 37 -6.71 -10.18 -10.96
N ILE A 38 -6.52 -11.22 -11.77
CA ILE A 38 -5.61 -11.16 -12.92
C ILE A 38 -6.03 -10.08 -13.93
N GLU A 39 -7.32 -9.78 -14.03
CA GLU A 39 -7.86 -8.72 -14.90
C GLU A 39 -7.27 -7.34 -14.55
N SER A 40 -6.80 -7.10 -13.32
CA SER A 40 -6.10 -5.85 -13.01
C SER A 40 -4.82 -5.70 -13.84
N ILE A 41 -4.10 -6.80 -14.06
CA ILE A 41 -2.89 -6.83 -14.90
C ILE A 41 -3.25 -6.66 -16.37
N ASP A 42 -4.28 -7.35 -16.86
CA ASP A 42 -4.75 -7.20 -18.25
C ASP A 42 -5.14 -5.74 -18.57
N ARG A 43 -5.71 -5.03 -17.59
CA ARG A 43 -6.05 -3.61 -17.72
C ARG A 43 -4.84 -2.70 -17.63
N VAL A 44 -3.85 -3.05 -16.79
CA VAL A 44 -2.56 -2.35 -16.77
C VAL A 44 -1.85 -2.49 -18.12
N GLU A 45 -1.82 -3.68 -18.73
CA GLU A 45 -1.22 -3.88 -20.06
C GLU A 45 -1.88 -3.00 -21.13
N LYS A 46 -3.22 -2.93 -21.11
CA LYS A 46 -3.99 -2.07 -22.03
C LYS A 46 -3.70 -0.59 -21.83
N LEU A 47 -3.57 -0.13 -20.57
CA LEU A 47 -3.25 1.26 -20.25
C LEU A 47 -1.82 1.62 -20.66
N ALA A 48 -0.85 0.76 -20.33
CA ALA A 48 0.56 1.00 -20.63
C ALA A 48 0.92 0.79 -22.10
N GLY A 49 0.10 0.04 -22.86
CA GLY A 49 0.43 -0.42 -24.21
C GLY A 49 1.65 -1.36 -24.23
N LYS A 50 1.97 -1.99 -23.09
CA LYS A 50 3.12 -2.86 -22.87
C LYS A 50 2.68 -4.14 -22.19
N LYS A 51 3.33 -5.25 -22.53
CA LYS A 51 3.08 -6.53 -21.86
C LYS A 51 3.66 -6.55 -20.45
N VAL A 52 2.99 -7.27 -19.56
CA VAL A 52 3.41 -7.54 -18.19
C VAL A 52 3.61 -9.03 -18.03
N GLU A 53 4.82 -9.43 -17.66
CA GLU A 53 5.07 -10.82 -17.29
C GLU A 53 4.37 -11.10 -15.97
N PHE A 54 3.50 -12.11 -15.92
CA PHE A 54 2.77 -12.50 -14.72
C PHE A 54 3.12 -13.93 -14.31
N VAL A 55 3.45 -14.11 -13.03
CA VAL A 55 3.67 -15.42 -12.42
C VAL A 55 2.75 -15.53 -11.22
N GLU A 56 1.76 -16.44 -11.30
CA GLU A 56 0.95 -16.75 -10.14
C GLU A 56 1.80 -17.51 -9.12
N GLY A 57 1.88 -17.08 -7.86
CA GLY A 57 2.68 -17.77 -6.85
C GLY A 57 2.63 -17.13 -5.46
N ASP A 58 2.95 -17.94 -4.44
CA ASP A 58 2.99 -17.50 -3.05
C ASP A 58 4.42 -17.15 -2.64
N ILE A 59 4.60 -16.06 -1.87
CA ILE A 59 5.92 -15.63 -1.38
C ILE A 59 6.49 -16.58 -0.32
N CYS A 60 5.65 -17.41 0.29
CA CYS A 60 6.09 -18.47 1.19
C CYS A 60 6.69 -19.67 0.43
N ASP A 61 6.43 -19.79 -0.87
CA ASP A 61 6.99 -20.85 -1.73
C ASP A 61 8.37 -20.43 -2.27
N LYS A 62 9.39 -20.75 -1.49
CA LYS A 62 10.79 -20.42 -1.80
C LYS A 62 11.29 -21.10 -3.09
N ASP A 63 10.78 -22.30 -3.43
CA ASP A 63 11.19 -23.01 -4.63
C ASP A 63 10.62 -22.34 -5.88
N LYS A 64 9.36 -21.93 -5.84
CA LYS A 64 8.72 -21.19 -6.92
C LYS A 64 9.32 -19.79 -7.10
N LEU A 65 9.59 -19.07 -6.01
CA LEU A 65 10.36 -17.82 -6.06
C LEU A 65 11.73 -18.05 -6.72
N SER A 66 12.46 -19.10 -6.33
CA SER A 66 13.76 -19.42 -6.92
C SER A 66 13.68 -19.70 -8.43
N GLN A 67 12.56 -20.26 -8.92
CA GLN A 67 12.35 -20.44 -10.36
C GLN A 67 12.19 -19.10 -11.09
N VAL A 68 11.49 -18.13 -10.49
CA VAL A 68 11.32 -16.79 -11.07
C VAL A 68 12.67 -16.09 -11.24
N PHE A 69 13.53 -16.11 -10.21
CA PHE A 69 14.86 -15.49 -10.29
C PHE A 69 15.81 -16.21 -11.25
N LYS A 70 15.58 -17.50 -11.54
CA LYS A 70 16.31 -18.23 -12.61
C LYS A 70 15.80 -17.87 -14.00
N GLN A 71 14.50 -17.67 -14.14
CA GLN A 71 13.86 -17.37 -15.42
C GLN A 71 14.09 -15.93 -15.87
N TYR A 72 14.13 -14.99 -14.91
CA TYR A 72 14.25 -13.57 -15.19
C TYR A 72 15.48 -13.00 -14.49
N LYS A 73 16.26 -12.19 -15.22
CA LYS A 73 17.30 -11.35 -14.61
C LYS A 73 16.62 -10.19 -13.89
N ILE A 74 16.36 -10.35 -12.59
CA ILE A 74 15.76 -9.31 -11.74
C ILE A 74 16.86 -8.38 -11.24
N ASP A 75 16.65 -7.07 -11.36
CA ASP A 75 17.58 -6.05 -10.89
C ASP A 75 17.17 -5.48 -9.51
N ALA A 76 15.85 -5.40 -9.24
CA ALA A 76 15.31 -4.92 -7.97
C ALA A 76 13.94 -5.54 -7.67
N VAL A 77 13.52 -5.47 -6.40
CA VAL A 77 12.25 -6.01 -5.94
C VAL A 77 11.42 -4.92 -5.25
N ILE A 78 10.13 -4.83 -5.60
CA ILE A 78 9.12 -4.05 -4.85
C ILE A 78 8.13 -5.02 -4.21
N HIS A 79 8.04 -4.97 -2.88
CA HIS A 79 7.35 -5.97 -2.08
C HIS A 79 6.02 -5.49 -1.49
N PHE A 80 4.92 -5.64 -2.25
CA PHE A 80 3.56 -5.36 -1.78
C PHE A 80 2.84 -6.56 -1.16
N ALA A 81 3.28 -7.80 -1.47
CA ALA A 81 2.58 -9.02 -1.06
C ALA A 81 2.48 -9.14 0.47
N ALA A 82 1.29 -8.86 1.01
CA ALA A 82 0.99 -8.91 2.42
C ALA A 82 -0.52 -9.05 2.65
N LEU A 83 -0.92 -9.74 3.71
CA LEU A 83 -2.25 -9.56 4.30
C LEU A 83 -2.27 -8.22 5.03
N LYS A 84 -3.34 -7.43 4.83
CA LYS A 84 -3.38 -6.00 5.24
C LYS A 84 -4.53 -5.57 6.15
N ALA A 85 -5.49 -6.44 6.47
CA ALA A 85 -6.66 -6.04 7.23
C ALA A 85 -6.38 -6.04 8.74
N VAL A 86 -6.30 -4.85 9.33
CA VAL A 86 -6.01 -4.66 10.77
C VAL A 86 -6.93 -5.49 11.66
N GLY A 87 -8.25 -5.38 11.47
CA GLY A 87 -9.24 -6.11 12.27
C GLY A 87 -9.10 -7.63 12.14
N GLU A 88 -9.00 -8.15 10.91
CA GLU A 88 -8.81 -9.59 10.66
C GLU A 88 -7.51 -10.12 11.27
N SER A 89 -6.43 -9.32 11.27
CA SER A 89 -5.14 -9.72 11.85
C SER A 89 -5.24 -10.07 13.34
N THR A 90 -6.18 -9.46 14.07
CA THR A 90 -6.44 -9.80 15.48
C THR A 90 -7.12 -11.16 15.66
N GLN A 91 -7.81 -11.64 14.62
CA GLN A 91 -8.55 -12.90 14.62
C GLN A 91 -7.69 -14.08 14.14
N ILE A 92 -6.82 -13.84 13.15
CA ILE A 92 -5.93 -14.85 12.56
C ILE A 92 -4.44 -14.43 12.59
N PRO A 93 -3.88 -14.09 13.76
CA PRO A 93 -2.53 -13.50 13.87
C PRO A 93 -1.43 -14.36 13.25
N LEU A 94 -1.50 -15.68 13.40
CA LEU A 94 -0.49 -16.59 12.85
C LEU A 94 -0.45 -16.57 11.31
N SER A 95 -1.59 -16.40 10.65
CA SER A 95 -1.63 -16.27 9.19
C SER A 95 -0.96 -14.98 8.72
N TYR A 96 -1.14 -13.89 9.47
CA TYR A 96 -0.48 -12.61 9.18
C TYR A 96 1.03 -12.70 9.37
N TYR A 97 1.52 -13.34 10.44
CA TYR A 97 2.96 -13.52 10.65
C TYR A 97 3.57 -14.48 9.61
N GLN A 98 2.89 -15.58 9.29
CA GLN A 98 3.34 -16.52 8.26
C GLN A 98 3.46 -15.82 6.90
N ASN A 99 2.41 -15.11 6.47
CA ASN A 99 2.42 -14.46 5.17
C ASN A 99 3.39 -13.27 5.14
N ASN A 100 3.27 -12.35 6.10
CA ASN A 100 3.96 -11.07 6.02
C ASN A 100 5.42 -11.16 6.48
N VAL A 101 5.71 -11.91 7.55
CA VAL A 101 7.08 -12.01 8.08
C VAL A 101 7.83 -13.14 7.40
N HIS A 102 7.33 -14.37 7.49
CA HIS A 102 8.01 -15.52 6.88
C HIS A 102 8.06 -15.43 5.35
N GLY A 103 6.97 -14.99 4.69
CA GLY A 103 6.99 -14.73 3.25
C GLY A 103 8.04 -13.70 2.82
N THR A 104 8.23 -12.62 3.59
CA THR A 104 9.31 -11.65 3.33
C THR A 104 10.68 -12.30 3.50
N VAL A 105 10.89 -13.08 4.56
CA VAL A 105 12.16 -13.80 4.79
C VAL A 105 12.47 -14.75 3.63
N CYS A 106 11.48 -15.51 3.14
CA CYS A 106 11.64 -16.37 1.98
C CYS A 106 12.09 -15.60 0.73
N LEU A 107 11.49 -14.43 0.48
CA LEU A 107 11.86 -13.55 -0.63
C LEU A 107 13.29 -13.02 -0.49
N LEU A 108 13.67 -12.50 0.68
CA LEU A 108 15.01 -11.98 0.95
C LEU A 108 16.09 -13.06 0.82
N GLU A 109 15.83 -14.30 1.27
CA GLU A 109 16.77 -15.41 1.10
C GLU A 109 16.96 -15.80 -0.37
N VAL A 110 15.93 -15.69 -1.21
CA VAL A 110 16.05 -15.94 -2.66
C VAL A 110 16.78 -14.79 -3.33
N MET A 111 16.51 -13.54 -2.94
CA MET A 111 17.23 -12.37 -3.42
C MET A 111 18.73 -12.48 -3.14
N GLN A 112 19.12 -12.79 -1.90
CA GLN A 112 20.51 -12.96 -1.50
C GLN A 112 21.23 -14.05 -2.31
N LYS A 113 20.58 -15.20 -2.56
CA LYS A 113 21.13 -16.28 -3.39
C LYS A 113 21.36 -15.90 -4.85
N ASN A 114 20.66 -14.88 -5.34
CA ASN A 114 20.74 -14.41 -6.72
C ASN A 114 21.41 -13.03 -6.82
N GLU A 115 22.03 -12.54 -5.74
CA GLU A 115 22.76 -11.26 -5.70
C GLU A 115 21.90 -10.06 -6.11
N VAL A 116 20.60 -10.10 -5.80
CA VAL A 116 19.67 -8.99 -6.01
C VAL A 116 19.53 -8.20 -4.72
N ASN A 117 20.08 -6.99 -4.69
CA ASN A 117 20.29 -6.26 -3.44
C ASN A 117 19.34 -5.07 -3.22
N ASP A 118 18.59 -4.69 -4.24
CA ASP A 118 17.67 -3.56 -4.19
C ASP A 118 16.28 -4.02 -3.78
N PHE A 119 15.81 -3.52 -2.64
CA PHE A 119 14.54 -3.92 -2.06
C PHE A 119 13.71 -2.72 -1.60
N ILE A 120 12.53 -2.54 -2.19
CA ILE A 120 11.55 -1.55 -1.74
C ILE A 120 10.44 -2.28 -0.99
N PHE A 121 10.34 -2.01 0.31
CA PHE A 121 9.35 -2.60 1.19
C PHE A 121 8.13 -1.70 1.34
N SER A 122 6.95 -2.30 1.17
CA SER A 122 5.68 -1.70 1.56
C SER A 122 5.50 -1.71 3.07
N SER A 123 6.03 -0.71 3.76
CA SER A 123 5.78 -0.49 5.18
C SER A 123 4.47 0.29 5.40
N SER A 124 4.25 0.80 6.61
CA SER A 124 2.97 1.34 7.05
C SER A 124 3.15 2.33 8.20
N ALA A 125 2.32 3.38 8.27
CA ALA A 125 2.26 4.29 9.41
C ALA A 125 1.98 3.57 10.75
N THR A 126 1.43 2.35 10.71
CA THR A 126 1.24 1.52 11.92
C THR A 126 2.54 1.19 12.64
N VAL A 127 3.70 1.31 12.00
CA VAL A 127 5.01 1.04 12.64
C VAL A 127 5.40 2.09 13.67
N TYR A 128 4.75 3.27 13.65
CA TYR A 128 4.99 4.31 14.64
C TYR A 128 4.31 4.00 15.97
N GLY A 129 3.23 3.21 16.01
CA GLY A 129 2.51 2.94 17.26
C GLY A 129 1.85 4.18 17.87
N GLU A 130 1.29 4.01 19.08
CA GLU A 130 0.54 5.06 19.79
C GLU A 130 1.43 5.98 20.63
N GLU A 131 2.67 5.57 20.89
CA GLU A 131 3.60 6.28 21.76
C GLU A 131 4.34 7.45 21.10
N ASN A 132 4.23 7.57 19.77
CA ASN A 132 4.91 8.62 19.02
C ASN A 132 3.96 9.80 18.74
N ASP A 133 4.51 11.01 18.83
CA ASP A 133 3.76 12.24 18.57
C ASP A 133 3.47 12.45 17.08
N ILE A 134 2.37 13.12 16.77
CA ILE A 134 1.98 13.52 15.42
C ILE A 134 2.50 14.94 15.11
N PRO A 135 2.92 15.27 13.88
CA PRO A 135 3.04 14.39 12.71
C PRO A 135 4.19 13.38 12.85
N TYR A 136 4.02 12.18 12.28
CA TYR A 136 5.05 11.15 12.33
C TYR A 136 6.25 11.52 11.45
N VAL A 137 7.46 11.35 12.00
CA VAL A 137 8.75 11.62 11.33
C VAL A 137 9.58 10.34 11.32
N GLU A 138 10.32 10.08 10.25
CA GLU A 138 10.99 8.79 10.03
C GLU A 138 12.08 8.47 11.05
N THR A 139 12.64 9.48 11.73
CA THR A 139 13.62 9.35 12.81
C THR A 139 13.02 8.87 14.13
N MET A 140 11.69 8.79 14.22
CA MET A 140 11.01 8.19 15.38
C MET A 140 11.36 6.71 15.48
N LYS A 141 11.39 6.21 16.72
CA LYS A 141 11.59 4.79 16.97
C LYS A 141 10.39 4.01 16.44
N LEU A 142 10.64 2.82 15.92
CA LEU A 142 9.58 1.84 15.67
C LEU A 142 8.86 1.57 16.99
N GLY A 143 7.57 1.87 17.01
CA GLY A 143 6.75 1.79 18.20
C GLY A 143 6.18 0.39 18.42
N THR A 144 5.11 0.35 19.22
CA THR A 144 4.37 -0.84 19.62
C THR A 144 3.02 -0.82 18.91
N PRO A 145 2.87 -1.53 17.77
CA PRO A 145 1.64 -1.44 17.00
C PRO A 145 0.46 -2.10 17.72
N SER A 146 -0.72 -1.53 17.56
CA SER A 146 -1.97 -2.01 18.18
C SER A 146 -2.55 -3.29 17.55
N SER A 147 -1.88 -3.88 16.54
CA SER A 147 -2.39 -5.03 15.80
C SER A 147 -1.28 -5.96 15.29
N PRO A 148 -1.57 -7.27 15.08
CA PRO A 148 -0.65 -8.20 14.44
C PRO A 148 -0.20 -7.78 13.03
N TYR A 149 -1.07 -7.13 12.24
CA TYR A 149 -0.67 -6.52 10.98
C TYR A 149 0.46 -5.50 11.17
N GLY A 150 0.26 -4.51 12.06
CA GLY A 150 1.28 -3.49 12.33
C GLY A 150 2.56 -4.10 12.91
N ALA A 151 2.42 -5.06 13.83
CA ALA A 151 3.55 -5.79 14.41
C ALA A 151 4.37 -6.52 13.33
N SER A 152 3.71 -7.14 12.35
CA SER A 152 4.40 -7.79 11.23
C SER A 152 5.24 -6.80 10.40
N LYS A 153 4.76 -5.57 10.18
CA LYS A 153 5.51 -4.51 9.47
C LYS A 153 6.73 -4.05 10.27
N VAL A 154 6.60 -3.88 11.59
CA VAL A 154 7.74 -3.57 12.48
C VAL A 154 8.78 -4.69 12.46
N MET A 155 8.35 -5.96 12.51
CA MET A 155 9.25 -7.11 12.45
C MET A 155 10.03 -7.14 11.14
N VAL A 156 9.36 -6.89 10.01
CA VAL A 156 10.04 -6.84 8.71
C VAL A 156 11.03 -5.67 8.64
N GLU A 157 10.68 -4.46 9.10
CA GLU A 157 11.65 -3.36 9.13
C GLU A 157 12.90 -3.68 9.97
N ARG A 158 12.74 -4.40 11.10
CA ARG A 158 13.87 -4.88 11.90
C ARG A 158 14.71 -5.92 11.15
N ILE A 159 14.07 -6.88 10.49
CA ILE A 159 14.76 -7.89 9.65
C ILE A 159 15.58 -7.21 8.55
N LEU A 160 15.03 -6.18 7.90
CA LEU A 160 15.75 -5.43 6.86
C LEU A 160 16.96 -4.69 7.44
N ALA A 161 16.82 -4.07 8.62
CA ALA A 161 17.93 -3.41 9.29
C ALA A 161 19.04 -4.40 9.68
N ASP A 162 18.68 -5.55 10.23
CA ASP A 162 19.63 -6.62 10.60
C ASP A 162 20.33 -7.19 9.36
N LEU A 163 19.58 -7.39 8.26
CA LEU A 163 20.14 -7.86 6.98
C LEU A 163 21.16 -6.86 6.45
N ALA A 164 20.81 -5.58 6.40
CA ALA A 164 21.71 -4.53 5.91
C ALA A 164 22.94 -4.32 6.80
N GLN A 165 22.83 -4.61 8.11
CA GLN A 165 24.00 -4.63 8.99
C GLN A 165 24.93 -5.82 8.70
N SER A 166 24.38 -6.94 8.22
CA SER A 166 25.14 -8.17 7.93
C SER A 166 25.70 -8.25 6.50
N ASP A 167 25.14 -7.48 5.57
CA ASP A 167 25.47 -7.49 4.14
C ASP A 167 25.60 -6.05 3.62
N ASP A 168 26.84 -5.60 3.47
CA ASP A 168 27.17 -4.26 3.00
C ASP A 168 26.72 -3.98 1.55
N ASN A 169 26.21 -4.97 0.81
CA ASN A 169 25.65 -4.75 -0.53
C ASN A 169 24.15 -4.45 -0.50
N PHE A 170 23.43 -4.77 0.57
CA PHE A 170 21.98 -4.66 0.61
C PHE A 170 21.52 -3.20 0.67
N ARG A 171 20.55 -2.85 -0.19
CA ARG A 171 20.00 -1.50 -0.34
C ARG A 171 18.49 -1.53 -0.20
N GLY A 172 18.04 -1.33 1.04
CA GLY A 172 16.63 -1.33 1.40
C GLY A 172 16.02 0.07 1.40
N VAL A 173 14.77 0.17 0.97
CA VAL A 173 13.90 1.33 1.19
C VAL A 173 12.60 0.89 1.82
N SER A 174 12.28 1.41 3.01
CA SER A 174 11.00 1.21 3.67
C SER A 174 10.09 2.41 3.41
N LEU A 175 9.10 2.21 2.54
CA LEU A 175 8.10 3.24 2.26
C LEU A 175 6.93 3.08 3.24
N ARG A 176 6.81 3.99 4.20
CA ARG A 176 5.78 3.97 5.23
C ARG A 176 4.54 4.73 4.73
N TYR A 177 3.59 3.98 4.18
CA TYR A 177 2.36 4.56 3.65
C TYR A 177 1.39 4.92 4.78
N PHE A 178 0.57 5.94 4.54
CA PHE A 178 -0.56 6.27 5.39
C PHE A 178 -1.83 5.59 4.85
N ASN A 179 -2.80 6.34 4.33
CA ASN A 179 -4.08 5.79 3.89
C ASN A 179 -4.29 5.99 2.38
N PRO A 180 -3.79 5.08 1.53
CA PRO A 180 -3.97 5.20 0.09
C PRO A 180 -5.45 5.05 -0.31
N ILE A 181 -5.92 5.99 -1.13
CA ILE A 181 -7.28 6.05 -1.69
C ILE A 181 -7.24 6.58 -3.13
N GLY A 182 -8.37 6.64 -3.82
CA GLY A 182 -8.42 7.00 -5.24
C GLY A 182 -8.44 5.79 -6.16
N ALA A 183 -8.20 6.06 -7.43
CA ALA A 183 -8.05 5.06 -8.48
C ALA A 183 -7.26 5.69 -9.63
N HIS A 184 -6.91 4.94 -10.66
CA HIS A 184 -6.36 5.53 -11.87
C HIS A 184 -7.42 6.40 -12.58
N GLU A 185 -7.01 7.51 -13.15
CA GLU A 185 -7.90 8.51 -13.75
C GLU A 185 -8.75 7.98 -14.90
N SER A 186 -8.34 6.89 -15.56
CA SER A 186 -9.18 6.22 -16.57
C SER A 186 -10.48 5.64 -15.97
N GLY A 187 -10.47 5.30 -14.69
CA GLY A 187 -11.48 4.48 -14.02
C GLY A 187 -11.47 3.02 -14.46
N THR A 188 -10.35 2.50 -15.01
CA THR A 188 -10.23 1.09 -15.45
C THR A 188 -9.44 0.22 -14.48
N ILE A 189 -8.63 0.80 -13.59
CA ILE A 189 -8.05 0.10 -12.44
C ILE A 189 -8.35 0.92 -11.18
N GLY A 190 -8.58 0.23 -10.06
CA GLY A 190 -8.89 0.80 -8.76
C GLY A 190 -8.91 -0.29 -7.68
N GLU A 191 -9.36 0.05 -6.47
CA GLU A 191 -9.44 -0.90 -5.36
C GLU A 191 -10.66 -1.82 -5.51
N ASP A 192 -10.43 -3.14 -5.50
CA ASP A 192 -11.46 -4.18 -5.56
C ASP A 192 -11.16 -5.29 -4.54
N PRO A 193 -11.44 -5.05 -3.24
CA PRO A 193 -11.13 -6.03 -2.20
C PRO A 193 -12.10 -7.22 -2.31
N LYS A 194 -11.59 -8.44 -2.12
CA LYS A 194 -12.45 -9.63 -2.06
C LYS A 194 -13.29 -9.60 -0.79
N GLY A 195 -14.59 -9.85 -0.93
CA GLY A 195 -15.52 -9.91 0.19
C GLY A 195 -15.95 -8.54 0.72
N ILE A 196 -15.97 -8.38 2.04
CA ILE A 196 -16.35 -7.12 2.69
C ILE A 196 -15.12 -6.22 2.79
N PRO A 197 -15.15 -4.99 2.23
CA PRO A 197 -14.05 -4.06 2.38
C PRO A 197 -13.74 -3.76 3.85
N ASN A 198 -12.46 -3.83 4.22
CA ASN A 198 -12.00 -3.44 5.56
C ASN A 198 -11.63 -1.95 5.65
N ASN A 199 -11.33 -1.32 4.51
CA ASN A 199 -10.98 0.09 4.37
C ASN A 199 -12.22 0.95 4.15
N LEU A 200 -12.18 2.20 4.63
CA LEU A 200 -13.31 3.14 4.60
C LEU A 200 -13.83 3.40 3.19
N LEU A 201 -12.94 3.81 2.27
CA LEU A 201 -13.40 4.38 1.00
C LEU A 201 -14.03 3.36 0.04
N PRO A 202 -13.51 2.14 -0.15
CA PRO A 202 -14.21 1.13 -0.95
C PRO A 202 -15.57 0.74 -0.36
N TYR A 203 -15.72 0.78 0.97
CA TYR A 203 -17.01 0.55 1.62
C TYR A 203 -18.00 1.67 1.27
N VAL A 204 -17.57 2.94 1.41
CA VAL A 204 -18.36 4.12 1.02
C VAL A 204 -18.78 4.04 -0.45
N ALA A 205 -17.84 3.70 -1.35
CA ALA A 205 -18.11 3.57 -2.77
C ALA A 205 -19.14 2.46 -3.06
N GLN A 206 -19.06 1.32 -2.36
CA GLN A 206 -20.04 0.23 -2.47
C GLN A 206 -21.44 0.63 -1.95
N VAL A 207 -21.54 1.47 -0.93
CA VAL A 207 -22.83 2.06 -0.51
C VAL A 207 -23.38 2.97 -1.62
N ALA A 208 -22.54 3.80 -2.24
CA ALA A 208 -22.96 4.74 -3.28
C ALA A 208 -23.43 4.09 -4.59
N VAL A 209 -22.92 2.88 -4.91
CA VAL A 209 -23.45 2.05 -6.02
C VAL A 209 -24.58 1.11 -5.60
N GLY A 210 -25.03 1.15 -4.34
CA GLY A 210 -26.16 0.37 -3.84
C GLY A 210 -25.84 -1.10 -3.56
N LYS A 211 -24.56 -1.50 -3.53
CA LYS A 211 -24.15 -2.86 -3.15
C LYS A 211 -24.27 -3.12 -1.65
N ARG A 212 -24.23 -2.05 -0.85
CA ARG A 212 -24.37 -2.10 0.60
C ARG A 212 -25.41 -1.10 1.03
N GLU A 213 -26.15 -1.46 2.07
CA GLU A 213 -27.26 -0.64 2.56
C GLU A 213 -26.77 0.65 3.25
N LYS A 214 -25.74 0.55 4.09
CA LYS A 214 -25.16 1.63 4.88
C LYS A 214 -23.72 1.34 5.30
N LEU A 215 -22.98 2.39 5.65
CA LEU A 215 -21.66 2.35 6.29
C LEU A 215 -21.81 2.33 7.83
N SER A 216 -20.91 1.64 8.52
CA SER A 216 -20.70 1.81 9.96
C SER A 216 -19.49 2.73 10.21
N VAL A 217 -19.72 3.88 10.84
CA VAL A 217 -18.67 4.80 11.31
C VAL A 217 -18.29 4.39 12.73
N PHE A 218 -17.05 3.95 12.94
CA PHE A 218 -16.60 3.43 14.23
C PHE A 218 -16.13 4.57 15.14
N GLY A 219 -16.97 4.97 16.09
CA GLY A 219 -16.70 6.02 17.07
C GLY A 219 -16.95 7.45 16.56
N ASP A 220 -17.58 8.26 17.41
CA ASP A 220 -17.82 9.70 17.27
C ASP A 220 -17.42 10.47 18.55
N ASP A 221 -16.61 9.85 19.40
CA ASP A 221 -16.21 10.34 20.72
C ASP A 221 -14.68 10.41 20.90
N TYR A 222 -13.89 10.28 19.83
CA TYR A 222 -12.44 10.45 19.86
C TYR A 222 -12.07 11.91 20.16
N GLU A 223 -10.85 12.13 20.67
CA GLU A 223 -10.29 13.47 20.92
C GLU A 223 -9.84 14.15 19.59
N THR A 224 -10.75 14.24 18.63
CA THR A 224 -10.57 14.85 17.31
C THR A 224 -11.64 15.91 17.08
N LYS A 225 -11.52 16.70 16.01
CA LYS A 225 -12.38 17.88 15.81
C LYS A 225 -13.88 17.55 15.71
N ASP A 226 -14.22 16.41 15.12
CA ASP A 226 -15.61 15.97 14.93
C ASP A 226 -15.93 14.64 15.61
N GLY A 227 -15.05 14.19 16.50
CA GLY A 227 -15.18 12.96 17.26
C GLY A 227 -14.87 11.68 16.48
N SER A 228 -14.68 11.75 15.16
CA SER A 228 -14.29 10.59 14.34
C SER A 228 -12.78 10.53 14.12
N CYS A 229 -12.26 9.35 13.76
CA CYS A 229 -10.83 9.18 13.50
C CYS A 229 -10.31 10.10 12.37
N GLU A 230 -9.12 10.66 12.55
CA GLU A 230 -8.42 11.43 11.52
C GLU A 230 -7.26 10.63 10.92
N ARG A 231 -7.12 10.66 9.59
CA ARG A 231 -6.09 9.92 8.84
C ARG A 231 -5.52 10.78 7.72
N ASP A 232 -4.27 10.52 7.35
CA ASP A 232 -3.64 11.10 6.15
C ASP A 232 -3.96 10.26 4.93
N TYR A 233 -4.88 10.78 4.11
CA TYR A 233 -5.29 10.12 2.88
C TYR A 233 -4.41 10.55 1.72
N LEU A 234 -3.81 9.58 1.04
CA LEU A 234 -2.90 9.79 -0.09
C LEU A 234 -3.50 9.21 -1.36
N HIS A 235 -3.41 9.91 -2.48
CA HIS A 235 -3.88 9.36 -3.74
C HIS A 235 -3.00 8.19 -4.19
N VAL A 236 -3.59 7.09 -4.63
CA VAL A 236 -2.85 5.87 -5.00
C VAL A 236 -1.88 6.08 -6.16
N MET A 237 -2.21 6.95 -7.11
CA MET A 237 -1.27 7.33 -8.18
C MET A 237 -0.08 8.15 -7.67
N ASP A 238 -0.27 9.04 -6.68
CA ASP A 238 0.86 9.73 -6.04
C ASP A 238 1.74 8.69 -5.33
N LEU A 239 1.11 7.75 -4.61
CA LEU A 239 1.82 6.67 -3.93
C LEU A 239 2.59 5.79 -4.93
N ALA A 240 1.98 5.42 -6.07
CA ALA A 240 2.61 4.65 -7.12
C ALA A 240 3.85 5.36 -7.69
N GLN A 241 3.75 6.67 -7.94
CA GLN A 241 4.86 7.51 -8.37
C GLN A 241 5.96 7.61 -7.30
N GLY A 242 5.60 7.56 -6.01
CA GLY A 242 6.57 7.50 -4.90
C GLY A 242 7.45 6.25 -4.94
N HIS A 243 6.96 5.12 -5.48
CA HIS A 243 7.78 3.91 -5.67
C HIS A 243 8.79 4.08 -6.79
N VAL A 244 8.38 4.70 -7.91
CA VAL A 244 9.29 5.03 -9.00
C VAL A 244 10.37 5.98 -8.49
N ALA A 245 10.00 7.01 -7.73
CA ALA A 245 10.94 7.96 -7.13
C ALA A 245 11.92 7.29 -6.15
N ALA A 246 11.47 6.31 -5.36
CA ALA A 246 12.33 5.53 -4.48
C ALA A 246 13.32 4.64 -5.25
N LEU A 247 12.89 4.03 -6.36
CA LEU A 247 13.77 3.27 -7.24
C LEU A 247 14.81 4.18 -7.93
N ASP A 248 14.37 5.34 -8.42
CA ASP A 248 15.25 6.36 -8.99
C ASP A 248 16.23 6.91 -7.96
N TRP A 249 15.83 7.00 -6.68
CA TRP A 249 16.72 7.36 -5.58
C TRP A 249 17.80 6.30 -5.38
N LEU A 250 17.47 5.00 -5.36
CA LEU A 250 18.46 3.92 -5.28
C LEU A 250 19.43 3.92 -6.48
N ASN A 251 18.94 4.26 -7.68
CA ASN A 251 19.75 4.38 -8.88
C ASN A 251 20.73 5.57 -8.80
N ARG A 252 20.31 6.70 -8.25
CA ARG A 252 21.15 7.89 -8.05
C ARG A 252 22.16 7.73 -6.91
N HIS A 253 21.88 6.85 -5.96
CA HIS A 253 22.74 6.56 -4.81
C HIS A 253 23.33 5.15 -4.95
N SER A 254 24.12 4.93 -6.00
CA SER A 254 24.79 3.64 -6.25
C SER A 254 25.63 3.15 -5.07
N ASP A 255 26.19 4.08 -4.31
CA ASP A 255 27.11 3.82 -3.19
C ASP A 255 26.37 3.69 -1.84
N PHE A 256 25.03 3.85 -1.83
CA PHE A 256 24.23 3.63 -0.63
C PHE A 256 24.24 2.16 -0.24
N SER A 257 24.37 1.90 1.05
CA SER A 257 24.17 0.59 1.67
C SER A 257 23.46 0.82 3.00
N GLY A 258 22.49 -0.02 3.32
CA GLY A 258 21.62 0.18 4.49
C GLY A 258 20.14 0.06 4.17
N VAL A 259 19.32 0.55 5.10
CA VAL A 259 17.87 0.70 4.93
C VAL A 259 17.49 2.13 5.19
N GLU A 260 16.81 2.75 4.24
CA GLU A 260 16.30 4.11 4.39
C GLU A 260 14.77 4.11 4.46
N ALA A 261 14.20 4.91 5.37
CA ALA A 261 12.75 5.03 5.52
C ALA A 261 12.23 6.38 4.99
N PHE A 262 11.09 6.34 4.30
CA PHE A 262 10.37 7.54 3.84
C PHE A 262 8.87 7.43 4.14
N ASN A 263 8.32 8.49 4.71
CA ASN A 263 6.87 8.65 4.82
C ASN A 263 6.31 9.10 3.48
N LEU A 264 5.31 8.36 2.98
CA LEU A 264 4.52 8.77 1.82
C LEU A 264 3.12 9.11 2.29
N GLY A 265 2.83 10.41 2.37
CA GLY A 265 1.57 11.00 2.81
C GLY A 265 1.46 12.46 2.40
N THR A 266 0.31 13.07 2.62
CA THR A 266 0.04 14.49 2.29
C THR A 266 0.46 15.43 3.43
N GLY A 267 0.59 14.90 4.64
CA GLY A 267 0.81 15.64 5.86
C GLY A 267 -0.42 16.34 6.44
N ASN A 268 -1.62 15.98 5.96
CA ASN A 268 -2.88 16.53 6.45
C ASN A 268 -3.79 15.42 6.99
N GLY A 269 -4.27 15.58 8.22
CA GLY A 269 -5.33 14.73 8.78
C GLY A 269 -6.70 15.10 8.24
N VAL A 270 -7.47 14.10 7.80
CA VAL A 270 -8.87 14.23 7.39
C VAL A 270 -9.72 13.25 8.20
N SER A 271 -10.85 13.72 8.71
CA SER A 271 -11.75 12.89 9.53
C SER A 271 -12.62 11.97 8.68
N VAL A 272 -13.24 10.96 9.30
CA VAL A 272 -14.20 10.06 8.61
C VAL A 272 -15.38 10.86 8.06
N PHE A 273 -15.95 11.78 8.84
CA PHE A 273 -17.08 12.59 8.36
C PHE A 273 -16.69 13.56 7.24
N ALA A 274 -15.47 14.09 7.24
CA ALA A 274 -14.97 14.90 6.14
C ALA A 274 -14.83 14.08 4.84
N ILE A 275 -14.38 12.82 4.92
CA ILE A 275 -14.35 11.90 3.78
C ILE A 275 -15.75 11.63 3.23
N LEU A 276 -16.73 11.35 4.10
CA LEU A 276 -18.11 11.13 3.67
C LEU A 276 -18.65 12.35 2.92
N LYS A 277 -18.49 13.55 3.50
CA LYS A 277 -18.92 14.79 2.87
C LYS A 277 -18.23 15.02 1.53
N ALA A 278 -16.92 14.79 1.43
CA ALA A 278 -16.18 14.94 0.17
C ALA A 278 -16.68 13.95 -0.89
N PHE A 279 -16.98 12.72 -0.50
CA PHE A 279 -17.52 11.71 -1.42
C PHE A 279 -18.96 12.03 -1.86
N GLU A 280 -19.81 12.53 -0.97
CA GLU A 280 -21.16 13.00 -1.31
C GLU A 280 -21.10 14.14 -2.34
N LEU A 281 -20.16 15.07 -2.18
CA LEU A 281 -19.93 16.16 -3.14
C LEU A 281 -19.48 15.64 -4.51
N ALA A 282 -18.49 14.73 -4.54
CA ALA A 282 -17.97 14.16 -5.79
C ALA A 282 -18.99 13.29 -6.55
N THR A 283 -19.93 12.68 -5.82
CA THR A 283 -20.93 11.77 -6.42
C THR A 283 -22.30 12.40 -6.62
N ASN A 284 -22.59 13.52 -5.95
CA ASN A 284 -23.92 14.08 -5.78
C ASN A 284 -24.95 13.05 -5.26
N LYS A 285 -24.49 12.13 -4.39
CA LYS A 285 -25.31 11.09 -3.75
C LYS A 285 -25.12 11.13 -2.25
N GLY A 286 -26.19 11.05 -1.49
CA GLY A 286 -26.12 10.88 -0.04
C GLY A 286 -25.60 9.50 0.34
N ILE A 287 -24.69 9.44 1.31
CA ILE A 287 -24.14 8.18 1.83
C ILE A 287 -24.85 7.84 3.13
N LYS A 288 -25.59 6.73 3.13
CA LYS A 288 -26.21 6.21 4.35
C LYS A 288 -25.13 5.67 5.28
N PHE A 289 -25.12 6.13 6.53
CA PHE A 289 -24.25 5.59 7.57
C PHE A 289 -24.95 5.55 8.92
N GLU A 290 -24.36 4.79 9.85
CA GLU A 290 -24.67 4.83 11.27
C GLU A 290 -23.39 4.92 12.08
N VAL A 291 -23.45 5.54 13.26
CA VAL A 291 -22.34 5.51 14.22
C VAL A 291 -22.40 4.20 15.00
N SER A 292 -21.27 3.54 15.11
CA SER A 292 -21.03 2.27 15.82
C SER A 292 -19.96 2.46 16.89
N PRO A 293 -19.83 1.53 17.86
CA PRO A 293 -18.74 1.59 18.83
C PRO A 293 -17.35 1.64 18.15
N ARG A 294 -16.37 2.17 18.88
CA ARG A 294 -14.96 2.19 18.43
C ARG A 294 -14.49 0.79 18.03
N ARG A 295 -13.75 0.72 16.93
CA ARG A 295 -13.13 -0.53 16.50
C ARG A 295 -11.80 -0.71 17.23
N ALA A 296 -11.56 -1.92 17.74
CA ALA A 296 -10.33 -2.24 18.45
C ALA A 296 -9.10 -1.98 17.57
N GLY A 297 -8.11 -1.30 18.12
CA GLY A 297 -6.84 -0.99 17.46
C GLY A 297 -6.81 0.32 16.65
N ASP A 298 -7.95 1.00 16.44
CA ASP A 298 -7.95 2.31 15.77
C ASP A 298 -7.42 3.41 16.70
N LEU A 299 -6.38 4.12 16.22
CA LEU A 299 -5.86 5.32 16.88
C LEU A 299 -6.75 6.55 16.57
N PRO A 300 -6.84 7.55 17.47
CA PRO A 300 -7.65 8.75 17.23
C PRO A 300 -7.23 9.50 15.96
N ALA A 301 -5.95 9.88 15.85
CA ALA A 301 -5.46 10.69 14.74
C ALA A 301 -3.99 10.40 14.42
N PHE A 302 -3.63 10.38 13.14
CA PHE A 302 -2.23 10.40 12.69
C PHE A 302 -2.09 10.87 11.23
N TRP A 303 -0.96 11.53 10.93
CA TRP A 303 -0.58 11.97 9.59
C TRP A 303 0.94 12.11 9.44
N ALA A 304 1.39 12.19 8.19
CA ALA A 304 2.81 12.20 7.85
C ALA A 304 3.48 13.55 8.13
N ASN A 305 4.75 13.53 8.47
CA ASN A 305 5.68 14.53 7.96
C ASN A 305 6.37 13.92 6.73
N ALA A 306 6.09 14.46 5.54
CA ALA A 306 6.61 13.96 4.27
C ALA A 306 7.82 14.78 3.74
N ASN A 307 8.38 15.69 4.55
CA ASN A 307 9.45 16.60 4.10
C ASN A 307 10.69 15.86 3.59
N LYS A 308 11.01 14.70 4.18
CA LYS A 308 12.15 13.88 3.75
C LYS A 308 11.94 13.33 2.34
N ALA A 309 10.75 12.82 2.04
CA ALA A 309 10.41 12.34 0.69
C ALA A 309 10.46 13.50 -0.33
N ASN A 310 9.89 14.66 0.02
CA ASN A 310 9.93 15.86 -0.82
C ASN A 310 11.36 16.27 -1.21
N LYS A 311 12.29 16.19 -0.25
CA LYS A 311 13.68 16.62 -0.45
C LYS A 311 14.55 15.56 -1.13
N GLU A 312 14.53 14.33 -0.63
CA GLU A 312 15.51 13.31 -1.03
C GLU A 312 15.03 12.53 -2.27
N LEU A 313 13.72 12.22 -2.34
CA LEU A 313 13.11 11.52 -3.47
C LEU A 313 12.71 12.45 -4.61
N ASN A 314 12.64 13.78 -4.36
CA ASN A 314 12.00 14.75 -5.25
C ASN A 314 10.54 14.37 -5.57
N TRP A 315 9.82 13.86 -4.57
CA TRP A 315 8.44 13.39 -4.70
C TRP A 315 7.55 14.11 -3.69
N GLN A 316 6.35 14.52 -4.09
CA GLN A 316 5.33 15.06 -3.20
C GLN A 316 3.94 14.59 -3.64
N ALA A 317 2.97 14.62 -2.75
CA ALA A 317 1.58 14.37 -3.10
C ALA A 317 0.98 15.57 -3.83
N ASP A 318 0.52 15.36 -5.07
CA ASP A 318 -0.02 16.43 -5.92
C ASP A 318 -1.55 16.40 -6.04
N ARG A 319 -2.18 15.24 -5.79
CA ARG A 319 -3.63 15.08 -5.95
C ARG A 319 -4.34 15.41 -4.65
N ASN A 320 -5.38 16.25 -4.75
CA ASN A 320 -6.16 16.69 -3.59
C ASN A 320 -7.28 15.71 -3.25
N LEU A 321 -7.98 15.97 -2.14
CA LEU A 321 -9.08 15.12 -1.66
C LEU A 321 -10.22 14.99 -2.68
N GLU A 322 -10.56 16.07 -3.39
CA GLU A 322 -11.61 16.07 -4.42
C GLU A 322 -11.27 15.06 -5.53
N GLN A 323 -10.06 15.12 -6.08
CA GLN A 323 -9.58 14.17 -7.09
C GLN A 323 -9.61 12.73 -6.59
N MET A 324 -9.20 12.48 -5.34
CA MET A 324 -9.27 11.14 -4.73
C MET A 324 -10.70 10.59 -4.71
N MET A 325 -11.70 11.43 -4.38
CA MET A 325 -13.10 11.01 -4.37
C MET A 325 -13.63 10.78 -5.79
N GLU A 326 -13.34 11.70 -6.71
CA GLU A 326 -13.77 11.61 -8.11
C GLU A 326 -13.21 10.36 -8.81
N ASP A 327 -11.94 10.06 -8.63
CA ASP A 327 -11.27 8.93 -9.28
C ASP A 327 -11.80 7.62 -8.70
N THR A 328 -11.98 7.55 -7.38
CA THR A 328 -12.64 6.41 -6.72
C THR A 328 -14.04 6.19 -7.28
N TRP A 329 -14.84 7.25 -7.40
CA TRP A 329 -16.20 7.16 -7.93
C TRP A 329 -16.19 6.75 -9.41
N ARG A 330 -15.28 7.29 -10.22
CA ARG A 330 -15.13 6.95 -11.63
C ARG A 330 -14.82 5.47 -11.80
N TRP A 331 -13.91 4.93 -10.98
CA TRP A 331 -13.65 3.49 -10.92
C TRP A 331 -14.89 2.70 -10.54
N GLN A 332 -15.48 2.97 -9.38
CA GLN A 332 -16.56 2.15 -8.82
C GLN A 332 -17.85 2.22 -9.66
N SER A 333 -18.16 3.37 -10.26
CA SER A 333 -19.35 3.56 -11.09
C SER A 333 -19.24 2.85 -12.45
N LYS A 334 -18.05 2.82 -13.06
CA LYS A 334 -17.78 2.07 -14.29
C LYS A 334 -17.64 0.57 -14.02
N ASN A 335 -17.24 0.19 -12.81
CA ASN A 335 -16.95 -1.18 -12.40
C ASN A 335 -17.73 -1.49 -11.11
N PRO A 336 -19.08 -1.51 -11.16
CA PRO A 336 -19.88 -1.74 -9.95
C PRO A 336 -19.51 -3.06 -9.31
N ASN A 337 -19.11 -4.07 -10.10
CA ASN A 337 -18.67 -5.39 -9.67
C ASN A 337 -17.15 -5.60 -9.56
N GLY A 338 -16.38 -4.51 -9.59
CA GLY A 338 -14.94 -4.59 -9.55
C GLY A 338 -14.39 -5.18 -10.85
N TYR A 339 -13.41 -6.07 -10.75
CA TYR A 339 -12.80 -6.73 -11.90
C TYR A 339 -13.57 -7.96 -12.41
N LEU A 340 -14.69 -8.33 -11.78
CA LEU A 340 -15.56 -9.39 -12.28
C LEU A 340 -16.34 -8.85 -13.49
N VAL A 341 -16.10 -9.46 -14.66
CA VAL A 341 -16.85 -9.22 -15.91
C VAL A 341 -18.17 -9.96 -15.89
#